data_AF-F2QUQ0-F1
#
_entry.id   AF-F2QUQ0-F1
#
_cell.length_a   1.000
_cell.length_b   1.000
_cell.length_c   1.000
_cell.angle_alpha   90.00
_cell.angle_beta   90.00
_cell.angle_gamma   90.00
#
_symmetry.space_group_name_H-M   'P 1'
#
loop_
_entity.id
_entity.type
_entity.pdbx_description
1 polymer ?
#
loop_
_entity_poly.entity_id
_entity_poly.type
_entity_poly.pdbx_seq_one_letter_code
_entity_poly.pdbx_strand_id
1 'polypeptide(L)'
;MEQVPVAKFLRTHPLLKQRTGINSASGSKVDFFRYKRCIRALLSDSYAKKVSKSKGTLPEIKDDSQAQAIFIQLIKAGMILPVDKLSTQQARAENLKPVKGTPFVKVTQKAVLQGDKYFIWNFQPSNPLLALYSVLGVIAVFAVILFPLWPAFMRKGVWYLSTGLLGLIGLFFLLAIVRLIIFCITVLILPNALWIFPNLFEDVGFFESFQPLYGFSVPKEKSKKKSKSKGNGIKTNGDKISETTAGETKSESTSTEGNSGSKRNETVAKKVPRATIEEVYDE
;
A
#
# COMPACT_ATOMS: atom_id res chain seq x y z
N MET A 1 12.91 -30.24 -15.08
CA MET A 1 12.46 -29.03 -15.82
C MET A 1 10.95 -28.94 -15.96
N GLU A 2 10.20 -30.05 -15.88
CA GLU A 2 8.72 -30.04 -15.94
C GLU A 2 8.02 -29.33 -14.78
N GLN A 3 8.73 -29.11 -13.66
CA GLN A 3 8.12 -28.58 -12.45
C GLN A 3 7.86 -27.06 -12.53
N VAL A 4 8.67 -26.31 -13.27
CA VAL A 4 8.54 -24.85 -13.42
C VAL A 4 7.24 -24.46 -14.15
N PRO A 5 6.88 -25.09 -15.28
CA PRO A 5 5.58 -24.86 -15.94
C PRO A 5 4.38 -25.13 -15.02
N VAL A 6 4.44 -26.21 -14.24
CA VAL A 6 3.38 -26.57 -13.27
C VAL A 6 3.29 -25.53 -12.17
N ALA A 7 4.42 -25.12 -11.58
CA ALA A 7 4.46 -24.07 -10.56
C ALA A 7 3.94 -22.73 -11.09
N LYS A 8 4.32 -22.33 -12.32
CA LYS A 8 3.82 -21.10 -12.96
C LYS A 8 2.30 -21.14 -13.18
N PHE A 9 1.75 -22.30 -13.55
CA PHE A 9 0.30 -22.47 -13.64
C PHE A 9 -0.37 -22.32 -12.27
N LEU A 10 0.07 -23.09 -11.28
CA LEU A 10 -0.51 -23.08 -9.94
C LEU A 10 -0.42 -21.72 -9.28
N ARG A 11 0.66 -20.96 -9.50
CA ARG A 11 0.89 -19.65 -8.86
C ARG A 11 -0.20 -18.61 -9.15
N THR A 12 -0.87 -18.73 -10.30
CA THR A 12 -1.91 -17.79 -10.75
C THR A 12 -3.32 -18.35 -10.61
N HIS A 13 -3.45 -19.59 -10.14
CA HIS A 13 -4.73 -20.30 -10.21
C HIS A 13 -5.66 -19.93 -9.04
N PRO A 14 -6.93 -19.53 -9.31
CA PRO A 14 -7.84 -19.02 -8.28
C PRO A 14 -8.22 -20.06 -7.22
N LEU A 15 -8.22 -21.36 -7.55
CA LEU A 15 -8.61 -22.42 -6.61
C LEU A 15 -7.64 -22.59 -5.43
N LEU A 16 -6.38 -22.13 -5.54
CA LEU A 16 -5.46 -22.16 -4.40
C LEU A 16 -5.96 -21.25 -3.27
N LYS A 17 -6.70 -20.17 -3.59
CA LYS A 17 -7.19 -19.17 -2.63
C LYS A 17 -6.07 -18.79 -1.64
N GLN A 18 -4.92 -18.44 -2.23
CA GLN A 18 -3.70 -18.10 -1.50
C GLN A 18 -3.91 -16.85 -0.66
N ARG A 19 -3.26 -16.80 0.51
CA ARG A 19 -3.29 -15.66 1.42
C ARG A 19 -1.87 -15.18 1.65
N THR A 20 -1.72 -13.90 1.93
CA THR A 20 -0.45 -13.33 2.35
C THR A 20 -0.19 -13.63 3.82
N GLY A 21 1.01 -14.10 4.12
CA GLY A 21 1.55 -14.26 5.46
C GLY A 21 2.92 -13.59 5.56
N ILE A 22 3.49 -13.56 6.75
CA ILE A 22 4.87 -13.11 6.96
C ILE A 22 5.70 -14.34 7.33
N ASN A 23 6.80 -14.56 6.63
CA ASN A 23 7.75 -15.61 7.00
C ASN A 23 8.47 -15.20 8.28
N SER A 24 8.43 -16.03 9.33
CA SER A 24 9.05 -15.71 10.63
C SER A 24 10.58 -15.60 10.57
N ALA A 25 11.24 -16.24 9.60
CA ALA A 25 12.70 -16.22 9.48
C ALA A 25 13.20 -15.00 8.69
N SER A 26 12.56 -14.67 7.57
CA SER A 26 13.00 -13.58 6.67
C SER A 26 12.27 -12.25 6.91
N GLY A 27 11.13 -12.26 7.60
CA GLY A 27 10.27 -11.08 7.76
C GLY A 27 9.55 -10.64 6.48
N SER A 28 9.77 -11.32 5.35
CA SER A 28 9.17 -10.98 4.07
C SER A 28 7.72 -11.47 3.97
N LYS A 29 6.90 -10.71 3.23
CA LYS A 29 5.54 -11.14 2.88
C LYS A 29 5.63 -12.28 1.88
N VAL A 30 4.96 -13.39 2.19
CA VAL A 30 4.93 -14.60 1.36
C VAL A 30 3.51 -15.09 1.19
N ASP A 31 3.22 -15.67 0.02
CA ASP A 31 1.93 -16.28 -0.25
C ASP A 31 1.93 -17.73 0.24
N PHE A 32 0.91 -18.09 1.01
CA PHE A 32 0.71 -19.45 1.51
C PHE A 32 -0.67 -20.00 1.13
N PHE A 33 -0.74 -21.32 1.00
CA PHE A 33 -1.95 -22.06 0.63
C PHE A 33 -2.01 -23.40 1.37
N ARG A 34 -3.15 -24.09 1.28
CA ARG A 34 -3.35 -25.43 1.87
C ARG A 34 -3.14 -26.52 0.83
N TYR A 35 -2.59 -27.65 1.25
CA TYR A 35 -2.35 -28.82 0.39
C TYR A 35 -3.59 -29.27 -0.39
N LYS A 36 -4.74 -29.45 0.28
CA LYS A 36 -5.98 -29.91 -0.38
C LYS A 36 -6.44 -29.02 -1.54
N ARG A 37 -6.12 -27.72 -1.50
CA ARG A 37 -6.47 -26.78 -2.57
C ARG A 37 -5.53 -26.91 -3.76
N CYS A 38 -4.27 -27.25 -3.51
CA CYS A 38 -3.29 -27.52 -4.56
C CYS A 38 -3.68 -28.78 -5.36
N ILE A 39 -4.00 -29.88 -4.68
CA ILE A 39 -4.46 -31.12 -5.33
C ILE A 39 -5.73 -30.87 -6.16
N ARG A 40 -6.71 -30.15 -5.61
CA ARG A 40 -7.90 -29.75 -6.37
C ARG A 40 -7.58 -28.89 -7.60
N ALA A 41 -6.56 -28.03 -7.54
CA ALA A 41 -6.13 -27.24 -8.68
C ALA A 41 -5.43 -28.08 -9.76
N LEU A 42 -4.67 -29.11 -9.35
CA LEU A 42 -4.03 -30.05 -10.28
C LEU A 42 -5.05 -30.95 -11.01
N LEU A 43 -6.13 -31.33 -10.34
CA LEU A 43 -7.21 -32.17 -10.90
C LEU A 43 -8.30 -31.38 -11.64
N SER A 44 -8.16 -30.06 -11.75
CA SER A 44 -9.20 -29.23 -12.35
C SER A 44 -9.17 -29.24 -13.88
N ASP A 45 -10.33 -29.05 -14.52
CA ASP A 45 -10.45 -29.00 -15.98
C ASP A 45 -9.58 -27.92 -16.63
N SER A 46 -9.27 -26.84 -15.89
CA SER A 46 -8.37 -25.79 -16.37
C SER A 46 -6.94 -26.30 -16.55
N TYR A 47 -6.50 -27.24 -15.72
CA TYR A 47 -5.21 -27.91 -15.88
C TYR A 47 -5.25 -28.83 -17.11
N ALA A 48 -6.28 -29.66 -17.25
CA ALA A 48 -6.46 -30.55 -18.41
C ALA A 48 -6.45 -29.78 -19.74
N LYS A 49 -7.16 -28.64 -19.82
CA LYS A 49 -7.16 -27.74 -20.99
C LYS A 49 -5.78 -27.14 -21.27
N LYS A 50 -4.99 -26.88 -20.24
CA LYS A 50 -3.64 -26.33 -20.40
C LYS A 50 -2.66 -27.40 -20.87
N VAL A 51 -2.80 -28.63 -20.35
CA VAL A 51 -2.01 -29.79 -20.78
C VAL A 51 -2.25 -30.07 -22.26
N SER A 52 -3.51 -30.11 -22.72
CA SER A 52 -3.82 -30.34 -24.14
C SER A 52 -3.26 -29.24 -25.07
N LYS A 53 -3.17 -28.00 -24.57
CA LYS A 53 -2.58 -26.88 -25.30
C LYS A 53 -1.05 -26.87 -25.25
N SER A 54 -0.44 -27.36 -24.18
CA SER A 54 1.00 -27.42 -24.00
C SER A 54 1.53 -28.74 -24.52
N LYS A 55 1.93 -28.78 -25.80
CA LYS A 55 2.53 -29.93 -26.50
C LYS A 55 3.69 -30.58 -25.72
N GLY A 56 3.40 -31.41 -24.71
CA GLY A 56 4.37 -32.15 -23.89
C GLY A 56 5.09 -31.38 -22.77
N THR A 57 4.69 -30.14 -22.43
CA THR A 57 5.40 -29.35 -21.39
C THR A 57 4.84 -29.56 -19.98
N LEU A 58 3.57 -29.94 -19.84
CA LEU A 58 2.93 -30.27 -18.58
C LEU A 58 2.57 -31.76 -18.55
N PRO A 59 2.76 -32.46 -17.41
CA PRO A 59 2.35 -33.85 -17.28
C PRO A 59 0.82 -33.98 -17.25
N GLU A 60 0.29 -35.06 -17.81
CA GLU A 60 -1.12 -35.43 -17.62
C GLU A 60 -1.34 -35.97 -16.20
N ILE A 61 -2.40 -35.50 -15.54
CA ILE A 61 -2.78 -35.94 -14.19
C ILE A 61 -4.20 -36.48 -14.27
N LYS A 62 -4.36 -37.79 -14.04
CA LYS A 62 -5.68 -38.46 -14.05
C LYS A 62 -6.12 -38.93 -12.68
N ASP A 63 -5.18 -39.15 -11.78
CA ASP A 63 -5.42 -39.73 -10.46
C ASP A 63 -4.83 -38.87 -9.32
N ASP A 64 -5.42 -39.00 -8.13
CA ASP A 64 -4.98 -38.32 -6.92
C ASP A 64 -3.52 -38.65 -6.61
N SER A 65 -3.11 -39.92 -6.75
CA SER A 65 -1.74 -40.38 -6.48
C SER A 65 -0.70 -39.64 -7.35
N GLN A 66 -1.01 -39.41 -8.62
CA GLN A 66 -0.14 -38.68 -9.55
C GLN A 66 -0.02 -37.20 -9.15
N ALA A 67 -1.12 -36.59 -8.70
CA ALA A 67 -1.10 -35.23 -8.19
C ALA A 67 -0.21 -35.11 -6.94
N GLN A 68 -0.24 -36.11 -6.05
CA GLN A 68 0.65 -36.15 -4.88
C GLN A 68 2.13 -36.28 -5.30
N ALA A 69 2.43 -37.16 -6.26
CA ALA A 69 3.79 -37.35 -6.76
C ALA A 69 4.37 -36.04 -7.33
N ILE A 70 3.60 -35.31 -8.14
CA ILE A 70 3.99 -34.00 -8.68
C ILE A 70 4.18 -32.99 -7.54
N PHE A 71 3.28 -32.97 -6.56
CA PHE A 71 3.42 -32.08 -5.41
C PHE A 71 4.72 -32.34 -4.63
N ILE A 72 5.09 -33.61 -4.42
CA ILE A 72 6.37 -33.99 -3.83
C ILE A 72 7.54 -33.51 -4.68
N GLN A 73 7.44 -33.61 -6.02
CA GLN A 73 8.47 -33.07 -6.91
C GLN A 73 8.62 -31.55 -6.77
N LEU A 74 7.52 -30.80 -6.58
CA LEU A 74 7.59 -29.35 -6.35
C LEU A 74 8.26 -29.01 -5.01
N ILE A 75 8.05 -29.83 -3.97
CA ILE A 75 8.74 -29.69 -2.68
C ILE A 75 10.23 -29.99 -2.85
N LYS A 76 10.59 -31.11 -3.51
CA LYS A 76 11.98 -31.49 -3.77
C LYS A 76 12.74 -30.44 -4.58
N ALA A 77 12.05 -29.79 -5.52
CA ALA A 77 12.60 -28.67 -6.30
C ALA A 77 12.75 -27.36 -5.49
N GLY A 78 12.30 -27.31 -4.24
CA GLY A 78 12.41 -26.13 -3.38
C GLY A 78 11.50 -24.96 -3.78
N MET A 79 10.54 -25.18 -4.68
CA MET A 79 9.60 -24.14 -5.13
C MET A 79 8.46 -23.90 -4.13
N ILE A 80 8.16 -24.93 -3.34
CA ILE A 80 7.16 -24.91 -2.27
C ILE A 80 7.85 -25.41 -1.01
N LEU A 81 7.63 -24.73 0.12
CA LEU A 81 8.16 -25.15 1.42
C LEU A 81 7.00 -25.48 2.38
N PRO A 82 7.09 -26.55 3.19
CA PRO A 82 6.11 -26.87 4.22
C PRO A 82 6.23 -25.89 5.39
N VAL A 83 5.10 -25.42 5.89
CA VAL A 83 5.07 -24.34 6.89
C VAL A 83 3.95 -24.56 7.89
N ASP A 84 4.21 -24.24 9.16
CA ASP A 84 3.19 -24.20 10.18
C ASP A 84 2.76 -22.74 10.43
N LYS A 85 1.45 -22.51 10.47
CA LYS A 85 0.88 -21.20 10.75
C LYS A 85 0.95 -20.94 12.25
N LEU A 86 1.69 -19.92 12.65
CA LEU A 86 1.76 -19.50 14.05
C LEU A 86 0.48 -18.80 14.49
N SER A 87 0.00 -19.15 15.68
CA SER A 87 -1.00 -18.37 16.40
C SER A 87 -0.40 -17.06 16.90
N THR A 88 -1.23 -16.04 17.13
CA THR A 88 -0.81 -14.75 17.72
C THR A 88 -0.05 -14.93 19.02
N GLN A 89 -0.43 -15.93 19.84
CA GLN A 89 0.25 -16.23 21.10
C GLN A 89 1.66 -16.81 20.88
N GLN A 90 1.80 -17.73 19.92
CA GLN A 90 3.09 -18.33 19.56
C GLN A 90 4.02 -17.32 18.91
N ALA A 91 3.48 -16.42 18.08
CA ALA A 91 4.25 -15.32 17.50
C ALA A 91 4.85 -14.41 18.58
N ARG A 92 4.08 -14.08 19.62
CA ARG A 92 4.59 -13.31 20.78
C ARG A 92 5.65 -14.08 21.56
N ALA A 93 5.49 -15.39 21.73
CA ALA A 93 6.48 -16.24 22.39
C ALA A 93 7.80 -16.28 21.62
N GLU A 94 7.76 -16.20 20.30
CA GLU A 94 8.94 -16.08 19.42
C GLU A 94 9.42 -14.62 19.23
N ASN A 95 8.99 -13.67 20.08
CA ASN A 95 9.33 -12.24 20.02
C ASN A 95 8.94 -11.51 18.72
N LEU A 96 8.02 -12.07 17.92
CA LEU A 96 7.51 -11.44 16.70
C LEU A 96 6.34 -10.52 17.05
N LYS A 97 6.34 -9.30 16.49
CA LYS A 97 5.24 -8.33 16.66
C LYS A 97 4.05 -8.73 15.77
N PRO A 98 2.91 -9.18 16.35
CA PRO A 98 1.79 -9.66 15.55
C PRO A 98 1.15 -8.51 14.75
N VAL A 99 1.03 -8.68 13.44
CA VAL A 99 0.34 -7.72 12.56
C VAL A 99 -1.11 -8.18 12.37
N LYS A 100 -2.08 -7.28 12.57
CA LYS A 100 -3.50 -7.59 12.41
C LYS A 100 -3.78 -8.03 10.96
N GLY A 101 -4.47 -9.16 10.79
CA GLY A 101 -4.88 -9.67 9.48
C GLY A 101 -3.85 -10.51 8.72
N THR A 102 -2.56 -10.47 9.10
CA THR A 102 -1.49 -11.23 8.42
C THR A 102 -0.82 -12.20 9.40
N PRO A 103 -1.03 -13.52 9.26
CA PRO A 103 -0.43 -14.49 10.15
C PRO A 103 1.07 -14.67 9.87
N PHE A 104 1.82 -15.01 10.92
CA PHE A 104 3.18 -15.49 10.77
C PHE A 104 3.18 -16.97 10.40
N VAL A 105 4.13 -17.36 9.57
CA VAL A 105 4.25 -18.72 9.05
C VAL A 105 5.71 -19.14 9.22
N LYS A 106 5.95 -20.25 9.94
CA LYS A 106 7.29 -20.76 10.27
C LYS A 106 7.61 -22.00 9.45
N VAL A 107 8.72 -21.94 8.72
CA VAL A 107 9.15 -23.04 7.84
C VAL A 107 9.52 -24.25 8.69
N THR A 108 8.96 -25.41 8.35
CA THR A 108 9.19 -26.67 9.05
C THR A 108 10.03 -27.59 8.17
N GLN A 109 10.94 -28.38 8.75
CA GLN A 109 11.77 -29.30 7.93
C GLN A 109 11.01 -30.55 7.48
N LYS A 110 10.00 -30.98 8.26
CA LYS A 110 9.20 -32.16 7.98
C LYS A 110 7.97 -31.80 7.12
N ALA A 111 7.92 -32.32 5.89
CA ALA A 111 6.76 -32.19 5.02
C ALA A 111 5.72 -33.28 5.34
N VAL A 112 4.58 -32.88 5.91
CA VAL A 112 3.44 -33.78 6.16
C VAL A 112 2.37 -33.51 5.10
N LEU A 113 2.05 -34.51 4.27
CA LEU A 113 1.08 -34.42 3.18
C LEU A 113 -0.37 -34.65 3.66
N GLN A 114 -0.84 -33.78 4.57
CA GLN A 114 -2.22 -33.80 5.05
C GLN A 114 -3.02 -32.64 4.47
N GLY A 115 -4.34 -32.85 4.28
CA GLY A 115 -5.24 -31.90 3.59
C GLY A 115 -5.19 -30.47 4.12
N ASP A 116 -5.04 -30.29 5.44
CA ASP A 116 -5.06 -28.97 6.09
C ASP A 116 -3.69 -28.37 6.40
N LYS A 117 -2.60 -29.04 6.01
CA LYS A 117 -1.25 -28.48 6.15
C LYS A 117 -1.00 -27.35 5.16
N TYR A 118 -0.20 -26.37 5.62
CA TYR A 118 0.10 -25.16 4.88
C TYR A 118 1.47 -25.23 4.22
N PHE A 119 1.57 -24.54 3.09
CA PHE A 119 2.76 -24.47 2.28
C PHE A 119 2.92 -23.03 1.77
N ILE A 120 4.16 -22.54 1.68
CA ILE A 120 4.47 -21.24 1.09
C ILE A 120 5.08 -21.40 -0.29
N TRP A 121 4.84 -20.42 -1.15
CA TRP A 121 5.58 -20.27 -2.39
C TRP A 121 6.96 -19.70 -2.11
N ASN A 122 7.99 -20.41 -2.57
CA ASN A 122 9.36 -19.90 -2.73
C ASN A 122 9.70 -19.63 -4.21
N PHE A 123 8.76 -19.94 -5.11
CA PHE A 123 8.88 -19.65 -6.53
C PHE A 123 8.25 -18.28 -6.86
N GLN A 124 9.06 -17.40 -7.45
CA GLN A 124 8.58 -16.14 -8.02
C GLN A 124 8.51 -16.26 -9.55
N PRO A 125 7.33 -16.09 -10.17
CA PRO A 125 7.25 -16.08 -11.62
C PRO A 125 8.02 -14.88 -12.17
N SER A 126 8.74 -15.08 -13.27
CA SER A 126 9.42 -14.01 -13.99
C SER A 126 8.40 -12.94 -14.38
N ASN A 127 8.59 -11.69 -13.94
CA ASN A 127 7.77 -10.57 -14.38
C ASN A 127 8.34 -10.01 -15.70
N PRO A 128 7.70 -10.25 -16.85
CA PRO A 128 8.24 -9.82 -18.15
C PRO A 128 8.29 -8.30 -18.27
N LEU A 129 7.41 -7.56 -17.57
CA LEU A 129 7.44 -6.10 -17.57
C LEU A 129 8.70 -5.56 -16.93
N LEU A 130 9.16 -6.18 -15.83
CA LEU A 130 10.40 -5.75 -15.18
C LEU A 130 11.60 -5.94 -16.11
N ALA A 131 11.65 -7.06 -16.85
CA ALA A 131 12.67 -7.29 -17.87
C ALA A 131 12.57 -6.27 -19.02
N LEU A 132 11.35 -5.90 -19.45
CA LEU A 132 11.14 -4.87 -20.46
C LEU A 132 11.63 -3.50 -19.97
N TYR A 133 11.31 -3.12 -18.74
CA TYR A 133 11.78 -1.87 -18.12
C TYR A 133 13.30 -1.84 -17.99
N SER A 134 13.96 -2.95 -17.66
CA SER A 134 15.43 -2.98 -17.62
C SER A 134 16.04 -2.77 -19.01
N VAL A 135 15.48 -3.40 -20.05
CA VAL A 135 15.95 -3.20 -21.43
C VAL A 135 15.72 -1.77 -21.89
N LEU A 136 14.54 -1.22 -21.63
CA LEU A 136 14.19 0.15 -21.98
C LEU A 136 15.08 1.17 -21.24
N GLY A 137 15.39 0.90 -19.96
CA GLY A 137 16.32 1.72 -19.17
C GLY A 137 17.72 1.75 -19.77
N VAL A 138 18.24 0.60 -20.21
CA VAL A 138 19.54 0.52 -20.91
C VAL A 138 19.49 1.33 -22.21
N ILE A 139 18.46 1.17 -23.03
CA ILE A 139 18.29 1.95 -24.27
C ILE A 139 18.25 3.45 -23.98
N ALA A 140 17.54 3.88 -22.93
CA ALA A 140 17.45 5.28 -22.55
C ALA A 140 18.82 5.86 -22.15
N VAL A 141 19.61 5.13 -21.36
CA VAL A 141 20.98 5.54 -21.00
C VAL A 141 21.86 5.66 -22.24
N PHE A 142 21.82 4.67 -23.13
CA PHE A 142 22.55 4.75 -24.41
C PHE A 142 22.11 5.94 -25.25
N ALA A 143 20.81 6.23 -25.34
CA ALA A 143 20.30 7.37 -26.09
C ALA A 143 20.89 8.69 -25.56
N VAL A 144 21.00 8.86 -24.24
CA VAL A 144 21.61 10.04 -23.61
C VAL A 144 23.12 10.12 -23.90
N ILE A 145 23.86 9.01 -23.76
CA ILE A 145 25.31 8.99 -24.03
C ILE A 145 25.59 9.30 -25.51
N LEU A 146 24.77 8.81 -26.43
CA LEU A 146 24.87 9.05 -27.86
C LEU A 146 24.30 10.41 -28.29
N PHE A 147 23.89 11.29 -27.37
CA PHE A 147 23.42 12.66 -27.68
C PHE A 147 24.30 13.42 -28.70
N PRO A 148 25.66 13.30 -28.69
CA PRO A 148 26.50 13.95 -29.69
C PRO A 148 26.24 13.49 -31.14
N LEU A 149 25.78 12.25 -31.34
CA LEU A 149 25.46 11.68 -32.65
C LEU A 149 24.03 12.01 -33.12
N TRP A 150 23.22 12.68 -32.30
CA TRP A 150 21.83 12.95 -32.65
C TRP A 150 21.72 13.92 -33.84
N PRO A 151 20.70 13.73 -34.70
CA PRO A 151 20.38 14.68 -35.76
C PRO A 151 20.24 16.11 -35.23
N ALA A 152 20.64 17.10 -36.04
CA ALA A 152 20.62 18.50 -35.64
C ALA A 152 19.23 19.00 -35.22
N PHE A 153 18.14 18.45 -35.78
CA PHE A 153 16.78 18.82 -35.40
C PHE A 153 16.42 18.38 -33.98
N MET A 154 16.85 17.19 -33.52
CA MET A 154 16.57 16.71 -32.16
C MET A 154 17.34 17.52 -31.13
N ARG A 155 18.60 17.86 -31.42
CA ARG A 155 19.42 18.72 -30.54
C ARG A 155 18.77 20.09 -30.34
N LYS A 156 18.24 20.70 -31.40
CA LYS A 156 17.45 21.94 -31.32
C LYS A 156 16.19 21.74 -30.47
N GLY A 157 15.46 20.64 -30.67
CA GLY A 157 14.28 20.31 -29.86
C GLY A 157 14.58 20.25 -28.36
N VAL A 158 15.66 19.57 -27.97
CA VAL A 158 16.11 19.50 -26.56
C VAL A 158 16.49 20.88 -26.03
N TRP A 159 17.17 21.70 -26.83
CA TRP A 159 17.52 23.07 -26.46
C TRP A 159 16.26 23.92 -26.19
N TYR A 160 15.29 23.95 -27.12
CA TYR A 160 14.04 24.68 -26.93
C TYR A 160 13.23 24.15 -25.74
N LEU A 161 13.19 22.84 -25.54
CA LEU A 161 12.50 22.23 -24.41
C LEU A 161 13.16 22.62 -23.08
N SER A 162 14.49 22.58 -23.01
CA SER A 162 15.26 22.97 -21.82
C SER A 162 15.10 24.46 -21.51
N THR A 163 15.25 25.33 -22.51
CA THR A 163 15.05 26.77 -22.34
C THR A 163 13.59 27.11 -22.00
N GLY A 164 12.62 26.40 -22.59
CA GLY A 164 11.20 26.56 -22.26
C GLY A 164 10.90 26.17 -20.82
N LEU A 165 11.43 25.03 -20.36
CA LEU A 165 11.25 24.58 -18.97
C LEU A 165 11.95 25.53 -17.98
N LEU A 166 13.12 26.06 -18.33
CA LEU A 166 13.81 27.08 -17.54
C LEU A 166 13.05 28.41 -17.54
N GLY A 167 12.40 28.78 -18.64
CA GLY A 167 11.48 29.92 -18.68
C GLY A 167 10.27 29.72 -17.78
N LEU A 168 9.67 28.52 -17.80
CA LEU A 168 8.55 28.15 -16.93
C LEU A 168 8.96 28.21 -15.44
N ILE A 169 10.14 27.69 -15.09
CA ILE A 169 10.65 27.78 -13.72
C ILE A 169 10.89 29.24 -13.32
N GLY A 170 11.47 30.05 -14.22
CA GLY A 170 11.72 31.47 -13.99
C GLY A 170 10.42 32.26 -13.78
N LEU A 171 9.37 31.96 -14.55
CA LEU A 171 8.04 32.54 -14.38
C LEU A 171 7.45 32.19 -13.01
N PHE A 172 7.62 30.95 -12.55
CA PHE A 172 7.18 30.53 -11.22
C PHE A 172 7.90 31.31 -10.11
N PHE A 173 9.21 31.51 -10.22
CA PHE A 173 9.97 32.35 -9.29
C PHE A 173 9.53 33.81 -9.33
N LEU A 174 9.30 34.38 -10.52
CA LEU A 174 8.80 35.74 -10.65
C LEU A 174 7.45 35.91 -9.95
N LEU A 175 6.52 34.97 -10.15
CA LEU A 175 5.23 34.97 -9.46
C LEU A 175 5.39 34.87 -7.94
N ALA A 176 6.31 34.04 -7.44
CA ALA A 176 6.61 33.96 -6.02
C ALA A 176 7.19 35.27 -5.45
N ILE A 177 8.05 35.97 -6.20
CA ILE A 177 8.62 37.27 -5.81
C ILE A 177 7.55 38.35 -5.80
N VAL A 178 6.73 38.46 -6.85
CA VAL A 178 5.61 39.40 -6.92
C VAL A 178 4.65 39.18 -5.74
N ARG A 179 4.34 37.92 -5.45
CA ARG A 179 3.54 37.52 -4.28
C ARG A 179 4.16 38.01 -2.98
N LEU A 180 5.47 37.87 -2.80
CA LEU A 180 6.20 38.33 -1.62
C LEU A 180 6.17 39.86 -1.48
N ILE A 181 6.43 40.60 -2.56
CA ILE A 181 6.44 42.07 -2.54
C ILE A 181 5.07 42.61 -2.13
N ILE A 182 3.99 42.08 -2.71
CA ILE A 182 2.62 42.51 -2.40
C ILE A 182 2.25 42.16 -0.96
N PHE A 183 2.67 40.98 -0.47
CA PHE A 183 2.49 40.62 0.93
C PHE A 183 3.21 41.60 1.87
N CYS A 184 4.48 41.94 1.60
CA CYS A 184 5.23 42.91 2.40
C CYS A 184 4.55 44.29 2.43
N ILE A 185 4.10 44.79 1.27
CA ILE A 185 3.41 46.09 1.18
C ILE A 185 2.06 46.05 1.94
N THR A 186 1.28 44.98 1.76
CA THR A 186 -0.06 44.89 2.36
C THR A 186 -0.02 44.67 3.87
N VAL A 187 0.99 43.99 4.41
CA VAL A 187 1.20 43.88 5.86
C VAL A 187 1.54 45.23 6.51
N LEU A 188 2.21 46.14 5.78
CA LEU A 188 2.56 47.47 6.30
C LEU A 188 1.38 48.45 6.27
N ILE A 189 0.46 48.30 5.33
CA ILE A 189 -0.64 49.26 5.09
C ILE A 189 -1.98 48.76 5.64
N LEU A 190 -2.26 47.46 5.55
CA LEU A 190 -3.52 46.85 5.95
C LEU A 190 -3.32 45.93 7.18
N PRO A 191 -4.31 45.86 8.10
CA PRO A 191 -4.28 44.93 9.22
C PRO A 191 -4.43 43.45 8.80
N ASN A 192 -4.94 43.20 7.59
CA ASN A 192 -5.10 41.87 7.01
C ASN A 192 -4.16 41.75 5.81
N ALA A 193 -3.22 40.81 5.85
CA ALA A 193 -2.30 40.60 4.74
C ALA A 193 -3.04 40.06 3.52
N LEU A 194 -2.85 40.68 2.37
CA LEU A 194 -3.40 40.20 1.10
C LEU A 194 -2.43 39.17 0.53
N TRP A 195 -2.95 37.98 0.26
CA TRP A 195 -2.19 36.89 -0.34
C TRP A 195 -2.66 36.64 -1.77
N ILE A 196 -1.80 36.92 -2.74
CA ILE A 196 -2.04 36.56 -4.14
C ILE A 196 -1.74 35.07 -4.35
N PHE A 197 -2.62 34.40 -5.08
CA PHE A 197 -2.63 32.95 -5.33
C PHE A 197 -2.39 32.11 -4.06
N PRO A 198 -3.36 32.07 -3.12
CA PRO A 198 -3.24 31.29 -1.88
C PRO A 198 -2.87 29.82 -2.13
N ASN A 199 -3.42 29.23 -3.18
CA ASN A 199 -3.27 27.81 -3.52
C ASN A 199 -2.01 27.46 -4.35
N LEU A 200 -1.11 28.42 -4.60
CA LEU A 200 0.04 28.21 -5.50
C LEU A 200 1.04 27.14 -5.01
N PHE A 201 1.10 26.90 -3.70
CA PHE A 201 1.95 25.88 -3.08
C PHE A 201 1.14 24.79 -2.34
N GLU A 202 -0.17 24.77 -2.53
CA GLU A 202 -1.02 23.69 -1.99
C GLU A 202 -0.98 22.48 -2.93
N ASP A 203 -1.28 21.29 -2.40
CA ASP A 203 -1.29 20.01 -3.14
C ASP A 203 -2.50 19.91 -4.09
N VAL A 204 -2.65 20.90 -4.98
CA VAL A 204 -3.72 21.00 -5.96
C VAL A 204 -3.13 21.01 -7.38
N GLY A 205 -3.94 20.64 -8.38
CA GLY A 205 -3.48 20.60 -9.77
C GLY A 205 -3.06 21.99 -10.27
N PHE A 206 -2.18 22.05 -11.28
CA PHE A 206 -1.62 23.30 -11.81
C PHE A 206 -2.67 24.40 -12.08
N PHE A 207 -3.83 24.06 -12.64
CA PHE A 207 -4.88 25.04 -12.91
C PHE A 207 -5.59 25.54 -11.66
N GLU A 208 -5.78 24.69 -10.65
CA GLU A 208 -6.41 25.05 -9.38
C GLU A 208 -5.46 25.85 -8.48
N SER A 209 -4.14 25.71 -8.68
CA SER A 209 -3.13 26.53 -7.99
C SER A 209 -3.29 28.04 -8.28
N PHE A 210 -3.85 28.41 -9.44
CA PHE A 210 -4.05 29.82 -9.85
C PHE A 210 -5.44 30.38 -9.51
N GLN A 211 -6.30 29.62 -8.82
CA GLN A 211 -7.62 30.08 -8.42
C GLN A 211 -7.85 29.81 -6.92
N PRO A 212 -8.33 30.78 -6.12
CA PRO A 212 -8.64 32.18 -6.47
C PRO A 212 -7.39 33.07 -6.65
N LEU A 213 -7.52 34.19 -7.36
CA LEU A 213 -6.38 35.12 -7.64
C LEU A 213 -5.83 35.81 -6.38
N TYR A 214 -6.68 36.06 -5.38
CA TYR A 214 -6.31 36.70 -4.13
C TYR A 214 -7.14 36.15 -2.96
N GLY A 215 -6.59 36.20 -1.76
CA GLY A 215 -7.27 35.90 -0.50
C GLY A 215 -6.73 36.78 0.62
N PHE A 216 -7.51 37.00 1.67
CA PHE A 216 -7.06 37.77 2.84
C PHE A 216 -6.72 36.83 3.99
N SER A 217 -5.63 37.07 4.70
CA SER A 217 -5.34 36.37 5.95
C SER A 217 -6.27 36.92 7.05
N VAL A 218 -7.17 36.09 7.56
CA VAL A 218 -8.03 36.48 8.70
C VAL A 218 -7.16 36.60 9.95
N PRO A 219 -7.24 37.69 10.73
CA PRO A 219 -6.57 37.78 12.02
C PRO A 219 -7.04 36.65 12.93
N LYS A 220 -6.13 35.83 13.46
CA LYS A 220 -6.44 34.88 14.53
C LYS A 220 -6.89 35.67 15.76
N GLU A 221 -8.20 35.79 15.98
CA GLU A 221 -8.72 36.23 17.27
C GLU A 221 -8.24 35.24 18.34
N LYS A 222 -7.48 35.76 19.33
CA LYS A 222 -7.11 35.01 20.52
C LYS A 222 -8.39 34.68 21.30
N SER A 223 -8.90 33.46 21.15
CA SER A 223 -10.09 33.00 21.85
C SER A 223 -9.86 33.02 23.37
N LYS A 224 -10.43 34.03 24.04
CA LYS A 224 -10.55 34.07 25.51
C LYS A 224 -11.56 33.01 25.97
N LYS A 225 -11.10 32.25 26.98
CA LYS A 225 -11.80 31.30 27.87
C LYS A 225 -13.29 31.65 28.11
N LYS A 226 -14.23 30.80 27.66
CA LYS A 226 -15.67 30.87 28.00
C LYS A 226 -15.97 30.07 29.27
N SER A 227 -16.52 30.71 30.29
CA SER A 227 -17.27 30.09 31.38
C SER A 227 -18.74 29.85 30.96
N LYS A 228 -19.32 28.77 31.49
CA LYS A 228 -20.70 28.31 31.27
C LYS A 228 -21.74 29.22 31.92
N SER A 229 -22.87 29.42 31.24
CA SER A 229 -24.21 29.30 31.84
C SER A 229 -25.25 28.98 30.77
N LYS A 230 -26.33 28.32 31.18
CA LYS A 230 -27.26 27.45 30.45
C LYS A 230 -28.68 28.03 30.60
N GLY A 231 -29.54 27.98 29.57
CA GLY A 231 -30.98 28.17 29.76
C GLY A 231 -31.81 28.63 28.54
N ASN A 232 -32.35 27.64 27.82
CA ASN A 232 -33.55 27.56 26.95
C ASN A 232 -34.37 28.79 26.50
N GLY A 233 -34.80 28.75 25.21
CA GLY A 233 -36.20 29.04 24.84
C GLY A 233 -36.51 29.76 23.51
N ILE A 234 -36.55 29.02 22.38
CA ILE A 234 -37.55 29.07 21.27
C ILE A 234 -37.63 30.29 20.28
N LYS A 235 -37.32 29.97 18.99
CA LYS A 235 -37.83 30.42 17.65
C LYS A 235 -37.76 31.93 17.27
N THR A 236 -37.16 32.37 16.16
CA THR A 236 -37.54 32.14 14.75
C THR A 236 -36.49 32.71 13.75
N ASN A 237 -36.34 32.03 12.60
CA ASN A 237 -35.89 32.42 11.24
C ASN A 237 -34.73 33.40 10.96
N GLY A 238 -33.85 32.98 10.03
CA GLY A 238 -33.11 33.85 9.13
C GLY A 238 -31.74 33.31 8.71
N ASP A 239 -31.65 32.82 7.46
CA ASP A 239 -30.48 32.35 6.71
C ASP A 239 -29.09 32.84 7.16
N LYS A 240 -28.14 31.90 7.29
CA LYS A 240 -26.78 32.07 6.73
C LYS A 240 -25.98 30.78 6.68
N ILE A 241 -25.23 30.71 5.58
CA ILE A 241 -24.39 29.65 5.04
C ILE A 241 -23.31 29.22 6.05
N SER A 242 -23.33 27.92 6.36
CA SER A 242 -22.33 27.13 7.08
C SER A 242 -21.07 26.97 6.22
N GLU A 243 -19.82 27.19 6.70
CA GLU A 243 -19.07 26.40 7.70
C GLU A 243 -19.06 24.89 7.35
N THR A 244 -17.99 24.10 7.34
CA THR A 244 -16.65 24.07 7.97
C THR A 244 -15.96 22.87 7.25
N THR A 245 -14.64 22.70 7.15
CA THR A 245 -13.82 22.13 8.24
C THR A 245 -12.34 22.02 7.85
N ALA A 246 -11.51 22.38 8.83
CA ALA A 246 -10.14 21.96 9.16
C ALA A 246 -9.63 20.66 8.49
N GLY A 247 -8.35 20.45 8.24
CA GLY A 247 -7.13 21.06 8.75
C GLY A 247 -6.09 19.96 9.01
N GLU A 248 -4.82 20.36 9.01
CA GLU A 248 -3.67 19.80 9.77
C GLU A 248 -2.44 19.41 8.94
N THR A 249 -1.42 20.25 9.10
CA THR A 249 0.00 20.09 8.73
C THR A 249 0.71 19.13 9.70
N LYS A 250 1.69 18.34 9.21
CA LYS A 250 2.97 18.16 9.94
C LYS A 250 4.11 17.63 9.05
N SER A 251 5.26 18.31 9.12
CA SER A 251 6.59 17.80 8.74
C SER A 251 7.49 17.59 9.98
N GLU A 252 8.49 16.71 9.80
CA GLU A 252 9.76 16.41 10.53
C GLU A 252 10.30 17.44 11.58
N SER A 253 11.13 17.16 12.59
CA SER A 253 12.24 16.16 12.77
C SER A 253 12.79 16.08 14.23
N THR A 254 13.34 14.91 14.59
CA THR A 254 14.52 14.50 15.43
C THR A 254 15.07 15.36 16.60
N SER A 255 15.17 14.77 17.82
CA SER A 255 16.44 14.42 18.54
C SER A 255 16.26 13.93 19.99
N THR A 256 16.86 12.75 20.27
CA THR A 256 17.61 12.25 21.46
C THR A 256 17.09 12.30 22.92
N GLU A 257 17.27 11.13 23.57
CA GLU A 257 17.67 10.88 24.98
C GLU A 257 16.64 10.82 26.13
N GLY A 258 16.74 9.73 26.90
CA GLY A 258 16.82 9.85 28.36
C GLY A 258 15.61 9.51 29.23
N ASN A 259 15.43 8.21 29.48
CA ASN A 259 15.21 7.61 30.81
C ASN A 259 13.94 7.88 31.66
N SER A 260 13.46 6.76 32.21
CA SER A 260 12.88 6.56 33.55
C SER A 260 11.39 6.77 33.81
N GLY A 261 10.79 5.70 34.35
CA GLY A 261 9.86 5.79 35.48
C GLY A 261 8.37 5.80 35.09
N SER A 262 7.67 4.67 35.06
CA SER A 262 7.18 3.90 36.21
C SER A 262 5.71 4.22 36.59
N LYS A 263 4.91 3.14 36.56
CA LYS A 263 3.66 2.86 37.29
C LYS A 263 2.38 3.56 36.80
N ARG A 264 1.41 2.80 36.27
CA ARG A 264 0.53 1.78 36.90
C ARG A 264 -0.59 2.42 37.73
N ASN A 265 -1.83 2.24 37.27
CA ASN A 265 -2.94 1.53 37.92
C ASN A 265 -4.24 2.05 37.27
N GLU A 266 -4.90 1.25 36.44
CA GLU A 266 -5.92 0.26 36.85
C GLU A 266 -7.01 0.87 37.73
N THR A 267 -8.24 0.83 37.22
CA THR A 267 -9.37 0.28 37.97
C THR A 267 -10.48 -0.22 37.03
N VAL A 268 -10.73 -1.54 37.10
CA VAL A 268 -12.05 -2.21 37.21
C VAL A 268 -12.98 -2.08 35.97
N ALA A 269 -13.04 -3.08 35.08
CA ALA A 269 -13.90 -4.30 35.13
C ALA A 269 -15.42 -4.00 35.01
N LYS A 270 -16.30 -4.75 34.36
CA LYS A 270 -16.33 -5.95 33.50
C LYS A 270 -17.83 -6.15 33.20
N LYS A 271 -18.26 -6.42 31.96
CA LYS A 271 -19.31 -7.41 31.67
C LYS A 271 -19.42 -7.73 30.18
N VAL A 272 -19.45 -9.03 29.89
CA VAL A 272 -19.48 -9.69 28.58
C VAL A 272 -20.94 -10.10 28.24
N PRO A 273 -21.24 -10.79 27.13
CA PRO A 273 -22.31 -10.46 26.19
C PRO A 273 -23.60 -11.26 26.43
N ARG A 274 -24.70 -10.87 25.76
CA ARG A 274 -25.94 -11.65 25.73
C ARG A 274 -26.08 -12.32 24.36
N ALA A 275 -26.11 -13.65 24.35
CA ALA A 275 -26.51 -14.48 23.21
C ALA A 275 -27.95 -14.93 23.42
N THR A 276 -28.75 -14.85 22.35
CA THR A 276 -30.13 -15.35 22.25
C THR A 276 -30.09 -16.67 21.49
N ILE A 277 -30.67 -17.73 22.06
CA ILE A 277 -31.12 -18.91 21.32
C ILE A 277 -32.55 -19.16 21.80
N GLU A 278 -33.50 -19.11 20.85
CA GLU A 278 -34.87 -19.61 20.99
C GLU A 278 -34.81 -21.15 21.08
N GLU A 279 -35.45 -21.71 22.10
CA GLU A 279 -36.11 -23.01 21.99
C GLU A 279 -37.55 -22.82 22.45
N VAL A 280 -38.49 -23.12 21.55
CA VAL A 280 -39.90 -23.38 21.82
C VAL A 280 -39.98 -24.89 22.13
N TYR A 281 -40.54 -25.27 23.28
CA TYR A 281 -41.71 -26.15 23.39
C TYR A 281 -42.11 -26.40 24.87
N ASP A 282 -43.41 -26.16 25.09
CA ASP A 282 -44.39 -26.75 26.00
C ASP A 282 -44.37 -26.61 27.54
N GLU A 283 -45.59 -26.25 27.98
CA GLU A 283 -46.28 -26.21 29.29
C GLU A 283 -46.04 -25.04 30.26
#